data_AF-A0A4R4FFE6-F1
#
_entry.id   AF-A0A4R4FFE6-F1
#
_cell.length_a   1.000
_cell.length_b   1.000
_cell.length_c   1.000
_cell.angle_alpha   90.00
_cell.angle_beta   90.00
_cell.angle_gamma   90.00
#
_symmetry.space_group_name_H-M   'P 1'
#
loop_
_entity.id
_entity.type
_entity.pdbx_description
1 polymer ?
#
loop_
_entity_poly.entity_id
_entity_poly.type
_entity_poly.pdbx_seq_one_letter_code
_entity_poly.pdbx_strand_id
1 'polypeptide(L)' 'MDRDIFEDMKIETECAYISDLPYIKNTVEKKLFELPFDLYSKEQLQEFCDYVFRDNGAVYQSLMMKYRRNSRYN' A
#
# COMPACT_ATOMS: atom_id res chain seq x y z
N MET A 1 12.28 1.58 14.22
CA MET A 1 10.85 1.88 14.40
C MET A 1 10.16 1.17 13.27
N ASP A 2 9.40 0.13 13.59
CA ASP A 2 8.57 -0.57 12.60
C ASP A 2 7.59 0.44 12.02
N ARG A 3 7.70 0.72 10.71
CA ARG A 3 6.75 1.60 10.02
C ARG A 3 5.47 0.80 9.80
N ASP A 4 4.34 1.40 10.15
CA ASP A 4 3.03 0.79 9.94
C ASP A 4 2.39 1.41 8.70
N ILE A 5 2.20 0.59 7.66
CA ILE A 5 1.58 1.01 6.41
C ILE A 5 0.14 1.51 6.62
N PHE A 6 -0.59 0.99 7.61
CA PHE A 6 -1.97 1.42 7.85
C PHE A 6 -2.04 2.84 8.39
N GLU A 7 -1.17 3.17 9.35
CA GLU A 7 -1.08 4.52 9.91
C GLU A 7 -0.47 5.51 8.91
N ASP A 8 0.60 5.11 8.22
CA ASP A 8 1.23 5.95 7.19
C ASP A 8 0.23 6.27 6.06
N MET A 9 -0.51 5.26 5.57
CA MET A 9 -1.51 5.49 4.53
C MET A 9 -2.64 6.39 5.04
N LYS A 10 -3.13 6.19 6.26
CA LYS A 10 -4.18 7.03 6.84
C LYS A 10 -3.76 8.49 6.89
N ILE A 11 -2.51 8.77 7.27
CA ILE A 11 -1.95 10.13 7.27
C ILE A 11 -1.83 10.66 5.85
N GLU A 12 -1.29 9.88 4.92
CA GLU A 12 -1.09 10.26 3.52
C GLU A 12 -2.40 10.51 2.74
N THR A 13 -3.47 9.80 3.08
CA THR A 13 -4.79 9.97 2.47
C THR A 13 -5.70 10.91 3.27
N GLU A 14 -5.19 11.50 4.35
CA GLU A 14 -5.94 12.37 5.28
C GLU A 14 -7.24 11.72 5.76
N CYS A 15 -7.22 10.40 5.97
CA CYS A 15 -8.38 9.66 6.46
C CYS A 15 -8.53 9.82 7.97
N ALA A 16 -9.78 9.92 8.42
CA ALA A 16 -10.08 9.92 9.86
C ALA A 16 -9.81 8.53 10.46
N TYR A 17 -10.13 7.46 9.72
CA TYR A 17 -10.00 6.08 10.19
C TYR A 17 -9.38 5.15 9.14
N ILE A 18 -8.67 4.12 9.61
CA ILE A 18 -8.16 3.03 8.75
C ILE A 18 -9.31 2.33 8.01
N SER A 19 -10.48 2.26 8.64
CA SER A 19 -11.71 1.72 8.04
C SER A 19 -12.19 2.48 6.81
N ASP A 20 -11.72 3.71 6.59
CA ASP A 20 -12.09 4.52 5.43
C ASP A 20 -11.25 4.17 4.18
N LEU A 21 -10.06 3.59 4.38
CA LEU A 21 -9.12 3.23 3.29
C LEU A 21 -9.75 2.31 2.23
N PRO A 22 -10.53 1.26 2.58
CA PRO A 22 -11.20 0.42 1.59
C PRO A 22 -12.27 1.14 0.77
N TYR A 23 -12.75 2.32 1.19
CA TYR A 23 -13.71 3.13 0.45
C TYR A 23 -13.04 4.07 -0.56
N ILE A 24 -11.78 4.42 -0.35
CA ILE A 24 -10.99 5.31 -1.21
C ILE A 24 -9.87 4.57 -1.95
N LYS A 25 -10.15 3.35 -2.44
CA LYS A 25 -9.17 2.44 -3.06
C LYS A 25 -8.29 3.10 -4.13
N ASN A 26 -8.88 3.94 -4.99
CA ASN A 26 -8.13 4.63 -6.06
C ASN A 26 -7.09 5.62 -5.51
N THR A 27 -7.40 6.30 -4.41
CA THR A 27 -6.48 7.24 -3.75
C THR A 27 -5.38 6.47 -3.02
N VAL A 28 -5.79 5.42 -2.28
CA VAL A 28 -4.86 4.52 -1.58
C VAL A 28 -3.89 3.88 -2.56
N GLU A 29 -4.35 3.38 -3.70
CA GLU A 29 -3.50 2.77 -4.72
C GLU A 29 -2.42 3.76 -5.21
N LYS A 30 -2.81 4.99 -5.55
CA LYS A 30 -1.85 6.02 -5.99
C LYS A 30 -0.80 6.34 -4.94
N LYS A 31 -1.24 6.57 -3.70
CA LYS A 31 -0.34 6.85 -2.56
C LYS A 31 0.56 5.65 -2.25
N LEU A 32 0.01 4.45 -2.34
CA LEU A 32 0.76 3.22 -2.18
C LEU A 32 1.89 3.13 -3.20
N PHE A 33 1.65 3.46 -4.47
CA PHE A 33 2.69 3.52 -5.51
C PHE A 33 3.76 4.61 -5.28
N GLU A 34 3.44 5.68 -4.55
CA GLU A 34 4.38 6.75 -4.19
C GLU A 34 5.19 6.41 -2.93
N LEU A 35 4.68 5.53 -2.06
CA LEU A 35 5.35 5.15 -0.82
C LEU A 35 6.59 4.27 -1.07
N PRO A 36 7.62 4.37 -0.21
CA PRO A 36 8.82 3.55 -0.33
C PRO A 36 8.55 2.15 0.24
N PHE A 37 8.29 1.17 -0.65
CA PHE A 37 7.97 -0.21 -0.28
C PHE A 37 9.04 -0.89 0.56
N ASP A 38 10.32 -0.52 0.40
CA ASP A 38 11.44 -1.10 1.14
C ASP A 38 11.40 -0.79 2.65
N LEU A 39 10.53 0.12 3.07
CA LEU A 39 10.38 0.51 4.47
C LEU A 39 9.34 -0.33 5.22
N TYR A 40 8.59 -1.18 4.52
CA TYR A 40 7.56 -2.04 5.09
C TYR A 40 7.88 -3.50 4.82
N SER A 41 7.45 -4.39 5.72
CA SER A 41 7.62 -5.82 5.50
C SER A 41 6.66 -6.31 4.40
N LYS A 42 7.06 -7.37 3.69
CA LYS A 42 6.21 -8.02 2.69
C LYS A 42 4.86 -8.46 3.28
N GLU A 43 4.86 -8.96 4.51
CA GLU A 43 3.64 -9.40 5.20
C GLU A 43 2.69 -8.23 5.45
N GLN A 44 3.20 -7.11 5.98
CA GLN A 44 2.39 -5.91 6.18
C GLN A 44 1.80 -5.37 4.87
N LEU A 45 2.60 -5.29 3.81
CA LEU A 45 2.12 -4.84 2.50
C LEU A 45 1.01 -5.74 1.97
N GLN A 46 1.16 -7.06 2.14
CA GLN A 46 0.17 -8.02 1.69
C GLN A 46 -1.12 -7.93 2.51
N GLU A 47 -1.04 -7.92 3.84
CA GLU A 47 -2.20 -7.74 4.72
C GLU A 47 -2.93 -6.42 4.44
N PHE A 48 -2.19 -5.34 4.20
CA PHE A 48 -2.75 -4.06 3.82
C PHE A 48 -3.51 -4.13 2.50
N CYS A 49 -2.92 -4.74 1.48
CA CYS A 49 -3.57 -4.90 0.19
C CYS A 49 -4.84 -5.75 0.31
N ASP A 50 -4.80 -6.82 1.09
CA ASP A 50 -5.96 -7.68 1.32
C ASP A 50 -7.06 -6.96 2.10
N TYR A 51 -6.70 -6.12 3.07
CA TYR A 51 -7.66 -5.31 3.82
C TYR A 51 -8.37 -4.27 2.94
N VAL A 52 -7.62 -3.48 2.16
CA VAL A 52 -8.16 -2.38 1.35
C VAL A 52 -8.84 -2.88 0.09
N PHE A 53 -8.19 -3.77 -0.65
CA PHE A 53 -8.67 -4.18 -1.97
C PHE A 53 -9.58 -5.40 -1.90
N ARG A 54 -9.41 -6.27 -0.89
CA ARG A 54 -10.13 -7.55 -0.73
C ARG A 54 -10.00 -8.47 -1.95
N ASP A 55 -8.83 -8.44 -2.59
CA ASP A 55 -8.56 -9.08 -3.89
C ASP A 55 -7.51 -10.21 -3.78
N ASN A 56 -7.46 -10.91 -2.64
CA ASN A 56 -6.58 -12.08 -2.42
C ASN A 56 -5.13 -11.88 -2.93
N GLY A 57 -4.55 -10.70 -2.72
CA GLY A 57 -3.18 -10.37 -3.12
C GLY A 57 -2.96 -10.06 -4.60
N ALA A 58 -3.97 -9.99 -5.48
CA ALA A 58 -3.76 -9.66 -6.90
C ALA A 58 -3.22 -8.23 -7.09
N VAL A 59 -3.72 -7.28 -6.28
CA VAL A 59 -3.21 -5.89 -6.24
C VAL A 59 -1.78 -5.87 -5.73
N TYR A 60 -1.47 -6.63 -4.67
CA TYR A 60 -0.11 -6.75 -4.13
C TYR A 60 0.88 -7.28 -5.18
N GLN A 61 0.51 -8.30 -5.96
CA GLN A 61 1.36 -8.82 -7.04
C GLN A 61 1.60 -7.78 -8.14
N SER A 62 0.54 -7.08 -8.56
CA SER A 62 0.62 -6.01 -9.57
C SER A 62 1.51 -4.86 -9.11
N LEU A 63 1.42 -4.51 -7.82
CA LEU A 63 2.24 -3.52 -7.14
C LEU A 63 3.72 -3.93 -7.14
N MET A 64 4.04 -5.16 -6.72
CA MET A 64 5.40 -5.69 -6.72
C MET A 64 6.01 -5.73 -8.13
N MET A 65 5.22 -6.11 -9.14
CA MET A 65 5.69 -6.14 -10.54
C MET A 65 6.07 -4.74 -11.03
N LYS A 66 5.25 -3.72 -10.72
CA LYS A 66 5.55 -2.32 -11.06
C LYS A 66 6.75 -1.79 -10.28
N TYR A 67 6.87 -2.09 -9.00
CA TYR A 67 8.00 -1.65 -8.17
C TYR A 67 9.34 -2.15 -8.71
N ARG A 68 9.45 -3.46 -9.00
CA ARG A 68 10.65 -4.06 -9.60
C ARG A 68 11.02 -3.44 -10.95
N ARG A 69 10.04 -2.91 -11.67
CA ARG A 69 10.26 -2.27 -12.97
C ARG A 69 10.77 -0.83 -12.82
N ASN A 70 10.32 -0.08 -11.81
CA ASN A 70 10.83 1.25 -11.49
C ASN A 70 12.22 1.22 -10.81
N SER A 71 12.49 0.23 -9.96
CA SER A 71 13.81 0.05 -9.31
C SER A 71 14.94 -0.27 -10.30
N ARG A 72 14.62 -0.70 -11.53
CA ARG A 72 15.60 -0.96 -12.60
C ARG A 72 16.09 0.31 -13.32
N TYR A 73 15.54 1.48 -13.01
CA TYR A 73 15.87 2.76 -13.64
C TYR A 73 16.40 3.82 -12.68
N ASN A 74 16.74 3.44 -11.45
CA ASN A 74 17.40 4.32 -10.48
C ASN A 74 18.80 3.80 -10.17
#